data_AF-A0A8H4AUE6-F1
#
_entry.id   AF-A0A8H4AUE6-F1
#
_cell.length_a   1.000
_cell.length_b   1.000
_cell.length_c   1.000
_cell.angle_alpha   90.00
_cell.angle_beta   90.00
_cell.angle_gamma   90.00
#
_symmetry.space_group_name_H-M   'P 1'
#
loop_
_entity.id
_entity.type
_entity.pdbx_description
1 polymer ?
#
loop_
_entity_poly.entity_id
_entity_poly.type
_entity_poly.pdbx_seq_one_letter_code
_entity_poly.pdbx_strand_id
1 'polypeptide(L)'
;MQTTFSKVTGILNLISTMNGSVLKSDINKRLPNGKEQENNFFNYIMSLDNPIKKVHPGDFDPELCFLPKILNATIHPLVASFFNLGNDRIITRYKNLNPQVDVNVLRNYLEYNPKFFKWAASDCFNVIDSNGNRQMIIIESGSSPVGQLAMPLLNINNKRQNGYTFVIQTAFKQALKHTDPSLGELAILYDETGYKIEAAGYAAAISEETNENVWVVNLQNDAEYEQPIKWENQIMYIKDQDGVWHPIRACFNYIDKPWCRFSLKSKTVVFNHTISCLAGGHNKIMASKSFELFNNELSGSGLAIRFPETICNVNKSDVYSYVEKVGGRVVIKAPYDCGEELKKFLDADQPYEKFIVQSLVENRLWSEKLHPGKFYHIGTMPDDHNQIFVNDLRMMVSTDETGFHPVVILSRRAQNPLPTYLPNNSNWNSWKIFGTNISIESDSKEALEYERLITTDQKEFDIAGFSIDDLIDAYVQTVLSVIAIDKMCQKLLDNNEFNYELYHSLNPDNVLLGELLL
;
A
#
# COMPACT_ATOMS: atom_id res chain seq x y z
N MET A 1 -67.41 -18.05 15.46
CA MET A 1 -66.48 -18.06 16.60
C MET A 1 -65.94 -16.63 16.72
N GLN A 2 -66.57 -15.68 17.43
CA GLN A 2 -66.72 -15.59 18.91
C GLN A 2 -65.39 -15.91 19.61
N THR A 3 -64.75 -15.09 20.44
CA THR A 3 -65.17 -13.90 21.19
C THR A 3 -63.95 -13.21 21.82
N THR A 4 -64.18 -11.97 22.27
CA THR A 4 -63.37 -10.95 22.96
C THR A 4 -63.08 -11.20 24.47
N PHE A 5 -62.32 -10.26 25.07
CA PHE A 5 -62.15 -9.89 26.51
C PHE A 5 -61.09 -10.66 27.34
N SER A 6 -60.35 -10.10 28.32
CA SER A 6 -60.37 -8.83 29.08
C SER A 6 -59.06 -8.60 29.89
N LYS A 7 -58.83 -7.33 30.28
CA LYS A 7 -57.89 -6.78 31.30
C LYS A 7 -58.04 -7.37 32.73
N VAL A 8 -57.04 -7.10 33.60
CA VAL A 8 -57.07 -6.64 35.03
C VAL A 8 -55.66 -6.86 35.65
N THR A 9 -54.80 -5.85 35.87
CA THR A 9 -54.57 -4.91 37.01
C THR A 9 -53.98 -5.48 38.33
N GLY A 10 -52.98 -4.76 38.88
CA GLY A 10 -52.49 -4.79 40.27
C GLY A 10 -51.14 -4.05 40.46
N ILE A 11 -51.11 -2.75 40.77
CA ILE A 11 -50.85 -2.08 42.10
C ILE A 11 -49.34 -2.11 42.49
N LEU A 12 -48.55 -1.01 42.46
CA LEU A 12 -48.46 0.26 43.22
C LEU A 12 -47.42 0.23 44.38
N ASN A 13 -46.73 1.38 44.55
CA ASN A 13 -45.95 1.91 45.70
C ASN A 13 -44.43 1.61 45.76
N LEU A 14 -43.51 2.50 46.17
CA LEU A 14 -43.50 3.88 46.74
C LEU A 14 -42.02 4.37 46.80
N ILE A 15 -41.74 5.65 46.43
CA ILE A 15 -41.00 6.75 47.14
C ILE A 15 -39.70 6.37 47.95
N SER A 16 -38.51 7.02 47.87
CA SER A 16 -38.22 8.45 48.20
C SER A 16 -36.75 8.94 48.02
N THR A 17 -36.62 10.25 47.73
CA THR A 17 -35.68 11.32 48.25
C THR A 17 -34.14 11.12 48.26
N MET A 18 -33.32 11.92 47.56
CA MET A 18 -32.91 13.34 47.73
C MET A 18 -31.86 13.67 48.82
N ASN A 19 -30.78 14.31 48.34
CA ASN A 19 -29.93 15.38 48.90
C ASN A 19 -28.92 15.15 50.04
N GLY A 20 -27.70 15.64 49.82
CA GLY A 20 -26.68 15.89 50.84
C GLY A 20 -25.44 16.60 50.28
N SER A 21 -25.47 17.93 50.24
CA SER A 21 -24.35 18.83 49.90
C SER A 21 -23.39 19.02 51.08
N VAL A 22 -22.06 19.04 50.86
CA VAL A 22 -21.10 19.79 51.68
C VAL A 22 -19.95 20.32 50.81
N LEU A 23 -19.72 21.63 50.89
CA LEU A 23 -18.60 22.40 50.35
C LEU A 23 -17.55 22.69 51.44
N LYS A 24 -16.30 22.92 51.00
CA LYS A 24 -15.13 23.57 51.62
C LYS A 24 -14.05 22.65 52.25
N SER A 25 -12.84 22.70 51.69
CA SER A 25 -11.75 23.55 52.22
C SER A 25 -10.48 23.46 51.36
N ASP A 26 -9.74 24.57 51.39
CA ASP A 26 -8.59 24.96 50.58
C ASP A 26 -7.24 24.31 50.96
N ILE A 27 -6.30 24.39 50.00
CA ILE A 27 -4.83 24.45 50.13
C ILE A 27 -4.09 23.16 50.53
N ASN A 28 -3.43 22.56 49.53
CA ASN A 28 -1.97 22.37 49.53
C ASN A 28 -1.47 22.06 48.11
N LYS A 29 -0.94 23.08 47.41
CA LYS A 29 -0.16 22.90 46.19
C LYS A 29 1.15 22.18 46.55
N ARG A 30 1.21 20.88 46.28
CA ARG A 30 2.48 20.18 46.07
C ARG A 30 2.82 20.24 44.59
N LEU A 31 4.01 20.74 44.29
CA LEU A 31 4.66 20.58 42.99
C LEU A 31 4.67 19.08 42.62
N PRO A 32 4.31 18.68 41.40
CA PRO A 32 4.31 17.28 41.05
C PRO A 32 5.75 16.75 40.94
N ASN A 33 6.04 15.71 41.72
CA ASN A 33 7.26 14.94 41.65
C ASN A 33 7.31 14.14 40.33
N GLY A 34 8.54 13.90 39.82
CA GLY A 34 8.87 13.23 38.56
C GLY A 34 8.48 11.75 38.42
N LYS A 35 7.24 11.40 38.78
CA LYS A 35 6.56 10.13 38.46
C LYS A 35 5.21 10.34 37.76
N GLU A 36 4.83 11.58 37.45
CA GLU A 36 3.70 11.89 36.53
C GLU A 36 4.12 11.95 35.05
N GLN A 37 5.41 11.71 34.72
CA GLN A 37 5.89 11.65 33.34
C GLN A 37 5.67 10.30 32.64
N GLU A 38 5.29 9.24 33.36
CA GLU A 38 5.09 7.90 32.77
C GLU A 38 3.66 7.65 32.24
N ASN A 39 2.73 8.61 32.39
CA ASN A 39 1.34 8.49 31.89
C ASN A 39 0.99 9.50 30.78
N ASN A 40 1.98 10.17 30.18
CA ASN A 40 1.75 11.07 29.04
C ASN A 40 1.74 10.35 27.68
N PHE A 41 2.30 9.14 27.58
CA PHE A 41 2.52 8.52 26.27
C PHE A 41 1.29 7.79 25.72
N PHE A 42 0.52 7.12 26.58
CA PHE A 42 -0.76 6.51 26.17
C PHE A 42 -1.82 7.58 25.84
N ASN A 43 -1.78 8.73 26.51
CA ASN A 43 -2.58 9.91 26.16
C ASN A 43 -2.08 10.61 24.88
N TYR A 44 -0.79 10.48 24.53
CA TYR A 44 -0.21 10.99 23.28
C TYR A 44 -0.60 10.17 22.04
N ILE A 45 -0.84 8.85 22.18
CA ILE A 45 -1.42 8.04 21.10
C ILE A 45 -2.91 8.36 20.90
N MET A 46 -3.65 8.57 21.99
CA MET A 46 -5.04 9.05 21.94
C MET A 46 -5.13 10.50 21.40
N SER A 47 -4.08 11.33 21.53
CA SER A 47 -4.09 12.70 20.99
C SER A 47 -3.85 12.81 19.48
N LEU A 48 -3.74 11.69 18.76
CA LEU A 48 -3.78 11.65 17.29
C LEU A 48 -5.22 11.63 16.73
N ASP A 49 -6.23 11.87 17.56
CA ASP A 49 -7.53 12.41 17.10
C ASP A 49 -7.38 13.86 16.60
N ASN A 50 -6.24 14.51 16.88
CA ASN A 50 -5.90 15.79 16.29
C ASN A 50 -5.37 15.58 14.86
N PRO A 51 -6.04 16.14 13.84
CA PRO A 51 -5.67 15.89 12.45
C PRO A 51 -4.35 16.54 12.04
N ILE A 52 -3.70 17.30 12.92
CA ILE A 52 -2.50 18.09 12.57
C ILE A 52 -1.53 18.11 13.75
N LYS A 53 -0.28 17.76 13.48
CA LYS A 53 0.79 17.73 14.48
C LYS A 53 2.12 18.12 13.88
N LYS A 54 3.02 18.66 14.70
CA LYS A 54 4.41 18.92 14.33
C LYS A 54 5.33 17.89 15.01
N VAL A 55 6.25 17.33 14.23
CA VAL A 55 7.29 16.39 14.67
C VAL A 55 8.64 17.10 14.62
N HIS A 56 9.46 16.89 15.65
CA HIS A 56 10.77 17.52 15.82
C HIS A 56 11.92 16.51 15.74
N PRO A 57 13.16 16.96 15.45
CA PRO A 57 14.32 16.09 15.49
C PRO A 57 14.50 15.47 16.88
N GLY A 58 14.60 14.14 16.94
CA GLY A 58 14.70 13.39 18.20
C GLY A 58 13.36 12.85 18.75
N ASP A 59 12.23 13.13 18.11
CA ASP A 59 10.91 12.61 18.50
C ASP A 59 10.67 11.15 18.08
N PHE A 60 11.66 10.47 17.47
CA PHE A 60 11.46 9.09 17.02
C PHE A 60 11.28 8.13 18.19
N ASP A 61 10.11 7.50 18.24
CA ASP A 61 9.81 6.42 19.16
C ASP A 61 9.45 5.13 18.39
N PRO A 62 10.27 4.06 18.52
CA PRO A 62 9.96 2.77 17.93
C PRO A 62 8.56 2.24 18.26
N GLU A 63 8.07 2.44 19.49
CA GLU A 63 6.77 1.92 19.93
C GLU A 63 5.58 2.56 19.19
N LEU A 64 5.80 3.74 18.60
CA LEU A 64 4.81 4.45 17.78
C LEU A 64 4.93 4.19 16.29
N CYS A 65 6.04 3.60 15.86
CA CYS A 65 6.42 3.49 14.44
C CYS A 65 6.45 2.04 13.94
N PHE A 66 6.32 1.04 14.82
CA PHE A 66 6.34 -0.37 14.48
C PHE A 66 5.22 -1.15 15.17
N LEU A 67 4.85 -2.30 14.59
CA LEU A 67 3.97 -3.23 15.28
C LEU A 67 4.67 -3.80 16.53
N PRO A 68 3.95 -4.02 17.64
CA PRO A 68 4.52 -4.59 18.86
C PRO A 68 5.26 -5.91 18.63
N LYS A 69 4.77 -6.77 17.71
CA LYS A 69 5.42 -8.05 17.37
C LYS A 69 6.78 -7.90 16.69
N ILE A 70 7.07 -6.74 16.09
CA ILE A 70 8.28 -6.46 15.29
C ILE A 70 9.42 -5.88 16.13
N LEU A 71 9.11 -5.14 17.19
CA LEU A 71 10.12 -4.40 17.99
C LEU A 71 11.29 -5.26 18.48
N ASN A 72 11.03 -6.55 18.74
CA ASN A 72 12.02 -7.52 19.20
C ASN A 72 12.21 -8.69 18.21
N ALA A 73 11.70 -8.57 16.99
CA ALA A 73 11.81 -9.61 15.99
C ALA A 73 13.24 -9.65 15.41
N THR A 74 13.76 -10.87 15.25
CA THR A 74 15.04 -11.09 14.57
C THR A 74 14.78 -11.48 13.12
N ILE A 75 15.36 -10.73 12.19
CA ILE A 75 15.19 -10.98 10.76
C ILE A 75 15.60 -12.40 10.36
N HIS A 76 14.85 -13.00 9.43
CA HIS A 76 15.14 -14.31 8.91
C HIS A 76 16.49 -14.32 8.14
N PRO A 77 17.39 -15.30 8.33
CA PRO A 77 18.71 -15.32 7.69
C PRO A 77 18.69 -15.28 6.16
N LEU A 78 17.70 -15.93 5.52
CA LEU A 78 17.54 -15.90 4.06
C LEU A 78 17.21 -14.48 3.58
N VAL A 79 16.31 -13.79 4.28
CA VAL A 79 15.93 -12.40 3.98
C VAL A 79 17.15 -11.50 4.17
N ALA A 80 17.83 -11.59 5.32
CA ALA A 80 19.05 -10.83 5.57
C ALA A 80 20.13 -11.08 4.49
N SER A 81 20.30 -12.33 4.06
CA SER A 81 21.23 -12.69 2.97
C SER A 81 20.85 -12.02 1.65
N PHE A 82 19.56 -12.02 1.29
CA PHE A 82 19.05 -11.36 0.09
C PHE A 82 19.37 -9.86 0.08
N PHE A 83 19.10 -9.14 1.17
CA PHE A 83 19.42 -7.71 1.30
C PHE A 83 20.92 -7.42 1.17
N ASN A 84 21.80 -8.38 1.48
CA ASN A 84 23.25 -8.26 1.37
C ASN A 84 23.83 -8.79 0.05
N LEU A 85 23.01 -9.21 -0.93
CA LEU A 85 23.52 -9.70 -2.22
C LEU A 85 24.13 -8.58 -3.07
N GLY A 86 23.42 -7.45 -3.20
CA GLY A 86 23.73 -6.41 -4.17
C GLY A 86 23.46 -6.82 -5.63
N ASN A 87 23.37 -5.82 -6.51
CA ASN A 87 22.88 -6.00 -7.88
C ASN A 87 23.75 -6.93 -8.73
N ASP A 88 25.08 -6.92 -8.58
CA ASP A 88 25.96 -7.82 -9.36
C ASP A 88 25.71 -9.31 -9.09
N ARG A 89 25.50 -9.67 -7.81
CA ARG A 89 25.23 -11.07 -7.43
C ARG A 89 23.83 -11.48 -7.83
N ILE A 90 22.85 -10.57 -7.72
CA ILE A 90 21.48 -10.74 -8.22
C ILE A 90 21.50 -11.02 -9.72
N ILE A 91 22.16 -10.18 -10.53
CA ILE A 91 22.29 -10.34 -11.99
C ILE A 91 22.91 -11.70 -12.33
N THR A 92 24.02 -12.05 -11.67
CA THR A 92 24.73 -13.30 -11.92
C THR A 92 23.84 -14.52 -11.63
N ARG A 93 23.12 -14.51 -10.50
CA ARG A 93 22.21 -15.61 -10.14
C ARG A 93 21.02 -15.67 -11.09
N TYR A 94 20.42 -14.52 -11.42
CA TYR A 94 19.27 -14.42 -12.30
C TYR A 94 19.58 -14.96 -13.71
N LYS A 95 20.73 -14.59 -14.28
CA LYS A 95 21.18 -15.08 -15.59
C LYS A 95 21.40 -16.60 -15.62
N ASN A 96 21.91 -17.18 -14.53
CA ASN A 96 22.11 -18.63 -14.45
C ASN A 96 20.79 -19.40 -14.41
N LEU A 97 19.75 -18.83 -13.79
CA LEU A 97 18.39 -19.38 -13.79
C LEU A 97 17.65 -19.08 -15.11
N ASN A 98 18.04 -18.02 -15.81
CA ASN A 98 17.41 -17.54 -17.04
C ASN A 98 18.46 -17.33 -18.15
N PRO A 99 18.97 -18.41 -18.78
CA PRO A 99 20.07 -18.33 -19.75
C PRO A 99 19.79 -17.45 -20.97
N GLN A 100 18.53 -17.16 -21.27
CA GLN A 100 18.09 -16.28 -22.36
C GLN A 100 18.25 -14.77 -22.07
N VAL A 101 18.42 -14.36 -20.81
CA VAL A 101 18.43 -12.94 -20.41
C VAL A 101 19.69 -12.22 -20.88
N ASP A 102 19.54 -11.03 -21.46
CA ASP A 102 20.65 -10.12 -21.71
C ASP A 102 21.08 -9.45 -20.39
N VAL A 103 22.32 -9.74 -19.99
CA VAL A 103 22.92 -9.26 -18.73
C VAL A 103 23.14 -7.74 -18.74
N ASN A 104 23.47 -7.16 -19.89
CA ASN A 104 23.71 -5.72 -19.98
C ASN A 104 22.39 -4.95 -19.87
N VAL A 105 21.34 -5.48 -20.49
CA VAL A 105 19.99 -4.91 -20.37
C VAL A 105 19.51 -4.98 -18.91
N LEU A 106 19.63 -6.15 -18.26
CA LEU A 106 19.26 -6.28 -16.84
C LEU A 106 20.04 -5.32 -15.95
N ARG A 107 21.36 -5.22 -16.14
CA ARG A 107 22.20 -4.29 -15.37
C ARG A 107 21.74 -2.84 -15.53
N ASN A 108 21.52 -2.39 -16.76
CA ASN A 108 21.06 -1.03 -17.04
C ASN A 108 19.72 -0.71 -16.35
N TYR A 109 18.85 -1.72 -16.19
CA TYR A 109 17.59 -1.53 -15.47
C TYR A 109 17.74 -1.56 -13.95
N LEU A 110 18.61 -2.39 -13.39
CA LEU A 110 18.91 -2.31 -11.95
C LEU A 110 19.62 -1.00 -11.57
N GLU A 111 20.38 -0.41 -12.48
CA GLU A 111 21.05 0.90 -12.34
C GLU A 111 20.13 2.09 -12.71
N TYR A 112 18.93 1.83 -13.24
CA TYR A 112 18.00 2.89 -13.64
C TYR A 112 17.58 3.73 -12.43
N ASN A 113 17.57 5.05 -12.60
CA ASN A 113 17.14 6.01 -11.58
C ASN A 113 15.85 6.70 -12.04
N PRO A 114 14.67 6.27 -11.55
CA PRO A 114 13.38 6.85 -11.87
C PRO A 114 13.33 8.36 -11.66
N LYS A 115 12.64 9.04 -12.58
CA LYS A 115 12.41 10.49 -12.48
C LYS A 115 11.28 10.80 -11.50
N PHE A 116 10.20 10.02 -11.55
CA PHE A 116 8.95 10.28 -10.84
C PHE A 116 8.61 9.22 -9.79
N PHE A 117 8.99 7.96 -10.02
CA PHE A 117 8.56 6.84 -9.20
C PHE A 117 9.72 6.18 -8.43
N LYS A 118 10.34 6.94 -7.52
CA LYS A 118 11.60 6.56 -6.83
C LYS A 118 11.41 5.63 -5.63
N TRP A 119 10.18 5.53 -5.11
CA TRP A 119 9.85 4.65 -4.01
C TRP A 119 8.54 3.93 -4.31
N ALA A 120 8.56 2.60 -4.35
CA ALA A 120 7.44 1.83 -4.84
C ALA A 120 7.40 0.47 -4.17
N ALA A 121 6.25 -0.19 -4.21
CA ALA A 121 6.17 -1.62 -3.97
C ALA A 121 5.39 -2.30 -5.07
N SER A 122 5.64 -3.58 -5.27
CA SER A 122 4.75 -4.43 -6.03
C SER A 122 4.38 -5.67 -5.23
N ASP A 123 3.13 -6.06 -5.36
CA ASP A 123 2.60 -7.29 -4.80
C ASP A 123 2.75 -8.39 -5.83
N CYS A 124 3.44 -9.45 -5.42
CA CYS A 124 3.77 -10.57 -6.28
C CYS A 124 3.10 -11.84 -5.79
N PHE A 125 2.66 -12.70 -6.72
CA PHE A 125 2.36 -14.09 -6.41
C PHE A 125 3.49 -14.99 -6.88
N ASN A 126 3.77 -16.01 -6.08
CA ASN A 126 4.59 -17.14 -6.46
C ASN A 126 3.71 -18.22 -7.06
N VAL A 127 3.93 -18.51 -8.34
CA VAL A 127 3.03 -19.30 -9.16
C VAL A 127 3.80 -20.31 -9.98
N ILE A 128 3.07 -21.26 -10.56
CA ILE A 128 3.54 -22.01 -11.72
C ILE A 128 2.78 -21.55 -12.98
N ASP A 129 3.46 -21.55 -14.13
CA ASP A 129 2.80 -21.42 -15.42
C ASP A 129 2.23 -22.76 -15.93
N SER A 130 1.71 -22.75 -17.15
CA SER A 130 1.20 -23.91 -17.86
C SER A 130 2.22 -25.01 -18.15
N ASN A 131 3.52 -24.71 -18.04
CA ASN A 131 4.61 -25.65 -18.23
C ASN A 131 5.16 -26.18 -16.89
N GLY A 132 4.64 -25.68 -15.76
CA GLY A 132 5.13 -26.02 -14.42
C GLY A 132 6.35 -25.20 -13.98
N ASN A 133 6.72 -24.14 -14.71
CA ASN A 133 7.81 -23.26 -14.31
C ASN A 133 7.37 -22.38 -13.16
N ARG A 134 8.10 -22.47 -12.05
CA ARG A 134 7.93 -21.62 -10.88
C ARG A 134 8.50 -20.23 -11.13
N GLN A 135 7.71 -19.19 -10.85
CA GLN A 135 8.10 -17.80 -11.08
C GLN A 135 7.26 -16.82 -10.27
N MET A 136 7.80 -15.61 -10.11
CA MET A 136 7.09 -14.47 -9.54
C MET A 136 6.36 -13.71 -10.64
N ILE A 137 5.12 -13.31 -10.36
CA ILE A 137 4.29 -12.45 -11.23
C ILE A 137 3.78 -11.24 -10.45
N ILE A 138 3.67 -10.10 -11.12
CA ILE A 138 3.09 -8.86 -10.56
C ILE A 138 1.56 -8.93 -10.60
N ILE A 139 0.95 -8.57 -9.47
CA ILE A 139 -0.50 -8.46 -9.33
C ILE A 139 -0.93 -7.00 -9.31
N GLU A 140 -0.17 -6.16 -8.60
CA GLU A 140 -0.33 -4.72 -8.56
C GLU A 140 0.98 -4.03 -8.16
N SER A 141 1.08 -2.76 -8.51
CA SER A 141 2.18 -1.88 -8.11
C SER A 141 1.59 -0.66 -7.41
N GLY A 142 2.18 -0.29 -6.29
CA GLY A 142 1.74 0.75 -5.37
C GLY A 142 2.74 1.90 -5.29
N SER A 143 2.29 3.15 -5.39
CA SER A 143 3.02 4.28 -4.81
C SER A 143 2.61 4.51 -3.37
N SER A 144 3.49 5.09 -2.56
CA SER A 144 3.23 5.25 -1.12
C SER A 144 2.93 3.92 -0.41
N PRO A 145 3.72 2.87 -0.64
CA PRO A 145 3.41 1.53 -0.15
C PRO A 145 3.58 1.38 1.36
N VAL A 146 2.64 0.66 1.98
CA VAL A 146 2.72 0.25 3.38
C VAL A 146 3.60 -0.97 3.57
N GLY A 147 4.50 -0.93 4.56
CA GLY A 147 5.19 -2.13 5.02
C GLY A 147 6.30 -1.97 6.07
N GLN A 148 6.85 -0.77 6.28
CA GLN A 148 7.98 -0.58 7.20
C GLN A 148 7.65 -0.94 8.64
N LEU A 149 6.43 -0.62 9.09
CA LEU A 149 5.93 -0.96 10.43
C LEU A 149 5.96 -2.47 10.72
N ALA A 150 6.02 -3.29 9.67
CA ALA A 150 6.03 -4.75 9.70
C ALA A 150 7.43 -5.38 9.45
N MET A 151 8.45 -4.57 9.16
CA MET A 151 9.78 -5.06 8.77
C MET A 151 10.74 -5.11 9.98
N PRO A 152 11.26 -6.30 10.37
CA PRO A 152 12.29 -6.40 11.39
C PRO A 152 13.54 -5.59 11.04
N LEU A 153 14.31 -5.19 12.06
CA LEU A 153 15.58 -4.48 11.85
C LEU A 153 16.57 -5.37 11.08
N LEU A 154 17.09 -4.88 9.95
CA LEU A 154 18.16 -5.56 9.21
C LEU A 154 19.47 -5.62 10.02
N ASN A 155 19.73 -4.59 10.83
CA ASN A 155 20.87 -4.52 11.73
C ASN A 155 20.44 -3.90 13.07
N ILE A 156 20.49 -4.70 14.13
CA ILE A 156 20.09 -4.30 15.49
C ILE A 156 20.99 -3.22 16.10
N ASN A 157 22.20 -3.03 15.54
CA ASN A 157 23.19 -2.05 16.03
C ASN A 157 23.08 -0.69 15.34
N ASN A 158 22.27 -0.56 14.29
CA ASN A 158 22.04 0.72 13.59
C ASN A 158 20.84 1.47 14.21
N LYS A 159 20.70 2.76 13.84
CA LYS A 159 19.55 3.61 14.23
C LYS A 159 18.24 2.81 14.11
N ARG A 160 17.40 2.85 15.15
CA ARG A 160 16.15 2.07 15.27
C ARG A 160 15.09 2.37 14.20
N GLN A 161 15.36 3.29 13.28
CA GLN A 161 14.48 3.75 12.21
C GLN A 161 14.47 2.86 10.96
N ASN A 162 15.31 1.83 10.90
CA ASN A 162 15.28 0.79 9.85
C ASN A 162 15.16 1.36 8.41
N GLY A 163 14.24 0.81 7.62
CA GLY A 163 13.98 1.23 6.25
C GLY A 163 13.34 2.62 6.11
N TYR A 164 12.78 3.23 7.16
CA TYR A 164 12.24 4.60 7.08
C TYR A 164 13.33 5.58 6.65
N THR A 165 14.43 5.62 7.41
CA THR A 165 15.60 6.45 7.10
C THR A 165 16.16 6.15 5.72
N PHE A 166 16.20 4.87 5.33
CA PHE A 166 16.74 4.46 4.04
C PHE A 166 15.94 5.05 2.87
N VAL A 167 14.60 5.01 2.92
CA VAL A 167 13.73 5.63 1.89
C VAL A 167 13.94 7.15 1.86
N ILE A 168 14.05 7.78 3.03
CA ILE A 168 14.31 9.23 3.09
C ILE A 168 15.65 9.59 2.46
N GLN A 169 16.71 8.84 2.76
CA GLN A 169 18.06 9.09 2.24
C GLN A 169 18.17 8.83 0.74
N THR A 170 17.64 7.71 0.27
CA THR A 170 17.77 7.28 -1.13
C THR A 170 16.83 8.06 -2.05
N ALA A 171 15.60 8.33 -1.63
CA ALA A 171 14.58 8.90 -2.49
C ALA A 171 14.15 10.32 -2.09
N PHE A 172 13.59 10.53 -0.89
CA PHE A 172 12.99 11.84 -0.55
C PHE A 172 14.00 12.99 -0.51
N LYS A 173 15.21 12.77 0.02
CA LYS A 173 16.27 13.80 0.01
C LYS A 173 16.70 14.19 -1.39
N GLN A 174 16.62 13.30 -2.37
CA GLN A 174 16.89 13.64 -3.77
C GLN A 174 15.82 14.60 -4.30
N ALA A 175 14.55 14.39 -3.96
CA ALA A 175 13.47 15.32 -4.29
C ALA A 175 13.68 16.70 -3.64
N LEU A 176 14.16 16.74 -2.39
CA LEU A 176 14.44 17.99 -1.68
C LEU A 176 15.56 18.83 -2.31
N LYS A 177 16.55 18.23 -2.98
CA LYS A 177 17.66 18.96 -3.63
C LYS A 177 17.19 19.99 -4.66
N HIS A 178 15.98 19.80 -5.20
CA HIS A 178 15.38 20.68 -6.21
C HIS A 178 14.36 21.67 -5.64
N THR A 179 14.20 21.70 -4.31
CA THR A 179 13.28 22.61 -3.63
C THR A 179 14.01 23.89 -3.20
N ASP A 180 13.32 25.03 -3.25
CA ASP A 180 13.78 26.27 -2.63
C ASP A 180 13.38 26.26 -1.14
N PRO A 181 14.34 26.25 -0.20
CA PRO A 181 14.05 26.24 1.24
C PRO A 181 13.20 27.43 1.71
N SER A 182 13.23 28.55 1.00
CA SER A 182 12.43 29.73 1.35
C SER A 182 10.94 29.57 1.06
N LEU A 183 10.54 28.55 0.30
CA LEU A 183 9.15 28.28 -0.05
C LEU A 183 8.32 27.69 1.10
N GLY A 184 8.94 27.30 2.22
CA GLY A 184 8.21 26.88 3.41
C GLY A 184 8.77 25.64 4.10
N GLU A 185 7.94 25.01 4.91
CA GLU A 185 8.29 23.86 5.76
C GLU A 185 8.07 22.51 5.05
N LEU A 186 8.25 21.41 5.77
CA LEU A 186 8.04 20.04 5.30
C LEU A 186 6.75 19.45 5.86
N ALA A 187 6.11 18.55 5.11
CA ALA A 187 4.93 17.85 5.57
C ALA A 187 4.88 16.39 5.13
N ILE A 188 4.08 15.59 5.83
CA ILE A 188 3.53 14.31 5.40
C ILE A 188 2.01 14.35 5.57
N LEU A 189 1.30 13.93 4.52
CA LEU A 189 -0.16 13.86 4.49
C LEU A 189 -0.58 12.39 4.38
N TYR A 190 -1.55 11.97 5.18
CA TYR A 190 -2.19 10.65 5.12
C TYR A 190 -3.70 10.77 5.33
N ASP A 191 -4.48 9.79 4.88
CA ASP A 191 -5.96 9.82 4.91
C ASP A 191 -6.59 8.53 5.48
N GLU A 192 -5.85 7.42 5.47
CA GLU A 192 -6.28 6.17 6.11
C GLU A 192 -5.82 6.05 7.57
N THR A 193 -6.69 5.52 8.42
CA THR A 193 -6.35 5.30 9.83
C THR A 193 -5.23 4.27 9.97
N GLY A 194 -5.17 3.28 9.06
CA GLY A 194 -4.12 2.28 9.01
C GLY A 194 -2.71 2.85 8.73
N TYR A 195 -2.62 4.01 8.07
CA TYR A 195 -1.35 4.62 7.66
C TYR A 195 -0.68 5.43 8.77
N LYS A 196 -1.42 5.75 9.84
CA LYS A 196 -1.00 6.57 10.97
C LYS A 196 0.36 6.18 11.57
N ILE A 197 0.59 4.89 11.82
CA ILE A 197 1.83 4.37 12.42
C ILE A 197 3.02 4.64 11.49
N GLU A 198 2.85 4.35 10.20
CA GLU A 198 3.92 4.48 9.22
C GLU A 198 4.20 5.93 8.86
N ALA A 199 3.15 6.76 8.79
CA ALA A 199 3.27 8.20 8.62
C ALA A 199 4.07 8.84 9.76
N ALA A 200 3.87 8.40 11.01
CA ALA A 200 4.69 8.83 12.15
C ALA A 200 6.16 8.42 11.98
N GLY A 201 6.42 7.16 11.55
CA GLY A 201 7.78 6.66 11.28
C GLY A 201 8.51 7.46 10.20
N TYR A 202 7.84 7.74 9.07
CA TYR A 202 8.40 8.57 8.01
C TYR A 202 8.59 10.03 8.46
N ALA A 203 7.62 10.64 9.18
CA ALA A 203 7.75 12.01 9.67
C ALA A 203 8.98 12.20 10.55
N ALA A 204 9.19 11.29 11.50
CA ALA A 204 10.34 11.31 12.39
C ALA A 204 11.66 11.08 11.63
N ALA A 205 11.68 10.14 10.68
CA ALA A 205 12.85 9.93 9.83
C ALA A 205 13.17 11.14 8.95
N ILE A 206 12.16 11.81 8.37
CA ILE A 206 12.34 13.07 7.62
C ILE A 206 12.91 14.13 8.54
N SER A 207 12.33 14.31 9.72
CA SER A 207 12.73 15.34 10.67
C SER A 207 14.19 15.17 11.12
N GLU A 208 14.62 13.96 11.42
CA GLU A 208 16.02 13.69 11.79
C GLU A 208 17.00 13.83 10.63
N GLU A 209 16.65 13.36 9.44
CA GLU A 209 17.55 13.37 8.28
C GLU A 209 17.69 14.75 7.62
N THR A 210 16.74 15.65 7.88
CA THR A 210 16.76 17.05 7.44
C THR A 210 17.14 18.02 8.55
N ASN A 211 17.05 17.60 9.82
CA ASN A 211 17.17 18.46 10.99
C ASN A 211 16.16 19.63 10.95
N GLU A 212 14.94 19.35 10.48
CA GLU A 212 13.84 20.30 10.35
C GLU A 212 12.57 19.74 10.98
N ASN A 213 11.63 20.63 11.30
CA ASN A 213 10.32 20.22 11.78
C ASN A 213 9.44 19.74 10.62
N VAL A 214 8.61 18.74 10.87
CA VAL A 214 7.72 18.15 9.86
C VAL A 214 6.29 18.18 10.35
N TRP A 215 5.38 18.70 9.52
CA TRP A 215 3.94 18.59 9.76
C TRP A 215 3.43 17.20 9.40
N VAL A 216 2.65 16.61 10.29
CA VAL A 216 1.91 15.37 10.08
C VAL A 216 0.44 15.74 10.01
N VAL A 217 -0.18 15.50 8.86
CA VAL A 217 -1.57 15.91 8.60
C VAL A 217 -2.41 14.71 8.20
N ASN A 218 -3.51 14.51 8.91
CA ASN A 218 -4.57 13.58 8.60
C ASN A 218 -5.66 14.30 7.78
N LEU A 219 -5.84 13.90 6.53
CA LEU A 219 -6.94 14.38 5.69
C LEU A 219 -8.17 13.51 5.93
N GLN A 220 -9.26 14.13 6.38
CA GLN A 220 -10.51 13.40 6.58
C GLN A 220 -11.25 13.25 5.25
N ASN A 221 -11.90 12.11 5.05
CA ASN A 221 -12.73 11.82 3.87
C ASN A 221 -14.16 12.38 3.99
N ASP A 222 -14.49 13.08 5.09
CA ASP A 222 -15.79 13.71 5.31
C ASP A 222 -15.88 15.05 4.55
N ALA A 223 -16.90 15.20 3.71
CA ALA A 223 -17.17 16.40 2.93
C ALA A 223 -17.59 17.61 3.79
N GLU A 224 -18.07 17.38 5.01
CA GLU A 224 -18.40 18.43 5.97
C GLU A 224 -17.17 18.98 6.70
N TYR A 225 -16.03 18.29 6.62
CA TYR A 225 -14.80 18.68 7.30
C TYR A 225 -14.00 19.72 6.49
N GLU A 226 -13.76 20.90 7.09
CA GLU A 226 -12.84 21.89 6.52
C GLU A 226 -11.43 21.29 6.48
N GLN A 227 -10.94 21.02 5.28
CA GLN A 227 -9.64 20.41 5.10
C GLN A 227 -8.54 21.36 5.59
N PRO A 228 -7.53 20.86 6.31
CA PRO A 228 -6.46 21.68 6.86
C PRO A 228 -5.41 22.08 5.81
N ILE A 229 -5.77 21.97 4.52
CA ILE A 229 -4.89 22.24 3.40
C ILE A 229 -5.55 23.21 2.43
N LYS A 230 -4.74 24.07 1.82
CA LYS A 230 -5.16 24.90 0.69
C LYS A 230 -4.02 25.09 -0.30
N TRP A 231 -4.38 25.50 -1.51
CA TRP A 231 -3.43 25.81 -2.58
C TRP A 231 -3.51 27.27 -2.97
N GLU A 232 -2.39 27.98 -2.89
CA GLU A 232 -2.29 29.38 -3.34
C GLU A 232 -1.01 29.53 -4.16
N ASN A 233 -1.11 30.08 -5.37
CA ASN A 233 0.03 30.31 -6.27
C ASN A 233 0.93 29.07 -6.51
N GLN A 234 0.30 27.89 -6.59
CA GLN A 234 0.93 26.56 -6.73
C GLN A 234 1.75 26.11 -5.51
N ILE A 235 1.56 26.73 -4.35
CA ILE A 235 2.17 26.32 -3.08
C ILE A 235 1.06 25.75 -2.19
N MET A 236 1.34 24.60 -1.58
CA MET A 236 0.49 23.99 -0.57
C MET A 236 0.69 24.71 0.77
N TYR A 237 -0.40 24.99 1.47
CA TYR A 237 -0.37 25.51 2.83
C TYR A 237 -1.09 24.55 3.77
N ILE A 238 -0.60 24.44 5.00
CA ILE A 238 -1.23 23.69 6.09
C ILE A 238 -1.69 24.67 7.17
N LYS A 239 -2.93 24.53 7.65
CA LYS A 239 -3.47 25.30 8.77
C LYS A 239 -3.05 24.62 10.07
N ASP A 240 -2.41 25.29 11.02
CA ASP A 240 -2.16 24.69 12.33
C ASP A 240 -3.36 24.80 13.27
N GLN A 241 -3.18 24.33 14.51
CA GLN A 241 -4.22 24.33 15.55
C GLN A 241 -4.59 25.75 16.02
N ASP A 242 -3.71 26.73 15.83
CA ASP A 242 -3.96 28.14 16.13
C ASP A 242 -4.61 28.89 14.96
N GLY A 243 -4.89 28.18 13.85
CA GLY A 243 -5.50 28.73 12.64
C GLY A 243 -4.51 29.44 11.70
N VAL A 244 -3.20 29.29 11.94
CA VAL A 244 -2.14 29.91 11.14
C VAL A 244 -1.80 29.04 9.93
N TRP A 245 -1.70 29.65 8.76
CA TRP A 245 -1.34 28.95 7.52
C TRP A 245 0.17 28.96 7.30
N HIS A 246 0.76 27.77 7.17
CA HIS A 246 2.19 27.55 6.94
C HIS A 246 2.42 27.07 5.51
N PRO A 247 3.27 27.74 4.71
CA PRO A 247 3.61 27.28 3.38
C PRO A 247 4.48 26.03 3.45
N ILE A 248 4.33 25.12 2.48
CA ILE A 248 5.03 23.84 2.43
C ILE A 248 5.81 23.74 1.14
N ARG A 249 7.14 23.57 1.23
CA ARG A 249 7.99 23.44 0.04
C ARG A 249 8.07 22.00 -0.48
N ALA A 250 7.87 21.02 0.40
CA ALA A 250 7.81 19.61 0.03
C ALA A 250 6.90 18.81 0.94
N CYS A 251 6.11 17.92 0.32
CA CYS A 251 5.15 17.05 0.96
C CYS A 251 5.47 15.60 0.63
N PHE A 252 5.61 14.77 1.66
CA PHE A 252 5.59 13.32 1.53
C PHE A 252 4.13 12.87 1.42
N ASN A 253 3.74 12.43 0.23
CA ASN A 253 2.42 11.95 -0.11
C ASN A 253 2.23 10.53 0.42
N TYR A 254 1.29 10.35 1.35
CA TYR A 254 0.92 9.06 1.93
C TYR A 254 -0.60 8.89 1.97
N ILE A 255 -1.28 9.31 0.89
CA ILE A 255 -2.74 9.21 0.73
C ILE A 255 -3.12 8.27 -0.42
N ASP A 256 -4.34 7.71 -0.37
CA ASP A 256 -4.84 6.75 -1.36
C ASP A 256 -5.20 7.41 -2.70
N LYS A 257 -5.89 8.56 -2.69
CA LYS A 257 -6.30 9.29 -3.90
C LYS A 257 -5.61 10.65 -4.04
N PRO A 258 -4.29 10.68 -4.33
CA PRO A 258 -3.52 11.91 -4.35
C PRO A 258 -3.94 12.92 -5.41
N TRP A 259 -4.50 12.48 -6.53
CA TRP A 259 -4.96 13.38 -7.60
C TRP A 259 -6.15 14.27 -7.22
N CYS A 260 -6.89 13.91 -6.17
CA CYS A 260 -7.98 14.73 -5.62
C CYS A 260 -7.50 15.82 -4.67
N ARG A 261 -6.23 15.78 -4.25
CA ARG A 261 -5.67 16.66 -3.19
C ARG A 261 -4.45 17.44 -3.65
N PHE A 262 -3.66 16.88 -4.56
CA PHE A 262 -2.45 17.49 -5.11
C PHE A 262 -2.67 17.86 -6.58
N SER A 263 -2.38 19.11 -6.93
CA SER A 263 -2.28 19.50 -8.33
C SER A 263 -1.15 18.75 -9.03
N LEU A 264 -1.36 18.38 -10.29
CA LEU A 264 -0.31 17.84 -11.15
C LEU A 264 0.80 18.85 -11.43
N LYS A 265 0.53 20.16 -11.28
CA LYS A 265 1.48 21.25 -11.46
C LYS A 265 1.61 22.07 -10.17
N SER A 266 2.73 21.87 -9.50
CA SER A 266 2.97 22.45 -8.18
C SER A 266 4.40 22.97 -8.03
N LYS A 267 4.57 24.06 -7.27
CA LYS A 267 5.87 24.52 -6.75
C LYS A 267 6.27 23.75 -5.49
N THR A 268 5.29 23.31 -4.69
CA THR A 268 5.51 22.33 -3.63
C THR A 268 5.87 20.99 -4.26
N VAL A 269 7.01 20.41 -3.90
CA VAL A 269 7.39 19.07 -4.37
C VAL A 269 6.55 18.03 -3.64
N VAL A 270 5.76 17.25 -4.38
CA VAL A 270 4.97 16.14 -3.84
C VAL A 270 5.70 14.82 -4.12
N PHE A 271 5.98 14.03 -3.09
CA PHE A 271 6.77 12.80 -3.18
C PHE A 271 5.99 11.56 -2.70
N ASN A 272 5.82 10.49 -3.48
CA ASN A 272 6.09 10.45 -4.92
C ASN A 272 5.18 11.43 -5.67
N HIS A 273 5.58 11.77 -6.89
CA HIS A 273 4.83 12.69 -7.72
C HIS A 273 3.44 12.11 -8.03
N THR A 274 2.37 12.92 -7.94
CA THR A 274 1.00 12.49 -8.24
C THR A 274 0.85 11.77 -9.58
N ILE A 275 1.68 12.10 -10.58
CA ILE A 275 1.69 11.43 -11.88
C ILE A 275 2.03 9.94 -11.79
N SER A 276 2.88 9.52 -10.84
CA SER A 276 3.19 8.08 -10.66
C SER A 276 1.97 7.29 -10.23
N CYS A 277 1.09 7.91 -9.44
CA CYS A 277 -0.16 7.32 -8.99
C CYS A 277 -1.08 7.08 -10.20
N LEU A 278 -1.26 8.11 -11.03
CA LEU A 278 -2.09 8.04 -12.26
C LEU A 278 -1.50 7.11 -13.33
N ALA A 279 -0.18 7.07 -13.49
CA ALA A 279 0.51 6.30 -14.52
C ALA A 279 0.57 4.79 -14.25
N GLY A 280 0.17 4.34 -13.06
CA GLY A 280 0.07 2.93 -12.72
C GLY A 280 0.32 2.58 -11.26
N GLY A 281 0.89 3.50 -10.48
CA GLY A 281 1.16 3.27 -9.05
C GLY A 281 -0.09 3.18 -8.18
N HIS A 282 -1.24 3.68 -8.63
CA HIS A 282 -2.56 3.55 -7.98
C HIS A 282 -3.69 3.30 -8.99
N ASN A 283 -3.31 3.07 -10.24
CA ASN A 283 -4.25 2.92 -11.34
C ASN A 283 -3.96 1.62 -12.09
N LYS A 284 -4.78 0.60 -11.81
CA LYS A 284 -4.56 -0.76 -12.35
C LYS A 284 -4.71 -0.84 -13.88
N ILE A 285 -5.51 0.03 -14.49
CA ILE A 285 -5.61 0.14 -15.96
C ILE A 285 -4.26 0.62 -16.52
N MET A 286 -3.74 1.71 -15.96
CA MET A 286 -2.51 2.32 -16.46
C MET A 286 -1.29 1.45 -16.15
N ALA A 287 -1.27 0.73 -15.02
CA ALA A 287 -0.27 -0.27 -14.72
C ALA A 287 -0.20 -1.34 -15.83
N SER A 288 -1.33 -1.98 -16.15
CA SER A 288 -1.39 -3.02 -17.21
C SER A 288 -0.88 -2.49 -18.55
N LYS A 289 -1.33 -1.30 -18.96
CA LYS A 289 -0.89 -0.67 -20.22
C LYS A 289 0.60 -0.32 -20.21
N SER A 290 1.12 0.17 -19.08
CA SER A 290 2.54 0.46 -18.93
C SER A 290 3.39 -0.81 -19.06
N PHE A 291 2.93 -1.91 -18.48
CA PHE A 291 3.63 -3.20 -18.53
C PHE A 291 3.64 -3.78 -19.94
N GLU A 292 2.52 -3.73 -20.66
CA GLU A 292 2.44 -4.18 -22.06
C GLU A 292 3.37 -3.37 -22.97
N LEU A 293 3.33 -2.04 -22.86
CA LEU A 293 4.20 -1.16 -23.65
C LEU A 293 5.68 -1.42 -23.36
N PHE A 294 6.04 -1.59 -22.09
CA PHE A 294 7.43 -1.85 -21.71
C PHE A 294 7.87 -3.26 -22.11
N ASN A 295 7.01 -4.28 -22.02
CA ASN A 295 7.31 -5.62 -22.52
C ASN A 295 7.61 -5.63 -24.02
N ASN A 296 6.94 -4.79 -24.81
CA ASN A 296 7.29 -4.60 -26.22
C ASN A 296 8.69 -4.00 -26.40
N GLU A 297 9.08 -3.04 -25.55
CA GLU A 297 10.44 -2.47 -25.53
C GLU A 297 11.50 -3.50 -25.08
N LEU A 298 11.14 -4.42 -24.19
CA LEU A 298 12.00 -5.50 -23.70
C LEU A 298 12.17 -6.66 -24.70
N SER A 299 11.42 -6.68 -25.79
CA SER A 299 11.41 -7.79 -26.75
C SER A 299 12.82 -8.13 -27.24
N GLY A 300 13.18 -9.41 -27.18
CA GLY A 300 14.50 -9.92 -27.54
C GLY A 300 15.55 -9.88 -26.42
N SER A 301 15.29 -9.21 -25.28
CA SER A 301 16.22 -9.20 -24.13
C SER A 301 16.12 -10.43 -23.22
N GLY A 302 15.08 -11.25 -23.40
CA GLY A 302 14.77 -12.36 -22.49
C GLY A 302 14.15 -11.94 -21.15
N LEU A 303 13.93 -10.64 -20.92
CA LEU A 303 13.19 -10.09 -19.79
C LEU A 303 11.75 -9.79 -20.18
N ALA A 304 10.84 -9.90 -19.20
CA ALA A 304 9.47 -9.44 -19.30
C ALA A 304 8.90 -9.22 -17.90
N ILE A 305 8.01 -8.25 -17.76
CA ILE A 305 7.09 -8.16 -16.64
C ILE A 305 6.02 -9.22 -16.86
N ARG A 306 5.88 -10.12 -15.89
CA ARG A 306 4.90 -11.19 -15.91
C ARG A 306 3.74 -10.81 -15.02
N PHE A 307 2.55 -10.80 -15.59
CA PHE A 307 1.31 -10.48 -14.88
C PHE A 307 0.16 -11.27 -15.54
N PRO A 308 -0.94 -11.54 -14.82
CA PRO A 308 -2.08 -12.26 -15.40
C PRO A 308 -2.69 -11.49 -16.57
N GLU A 309 -3.26 -12.21 -17.54
CA GLU A 309 -4.00 -11.61 -18.65
C GLU A 309 -5.04 -10.61 -18.10
N THR A 310 -4.99 -9.36 -18.57
CA THR A 310 -5.80 -8.28 -18.04
C THR A 310 -6.47 -7.52 -19.18
N ILE A 311 -7.78 -7.45 -19.16
CA ILE A 311 -8.60 -6.69 -20.12
C ILE A 311 -8.97 -5.37 -19.45
N CYS A 312 -8.52 -4.27 -20.05
CA CYS A 312 -8.75 -2.92 -19.54
C CYS A 312 -9.98 -2.24 -20.15
N ASN A 313 -10.41 -1.14 -19.54
CA ASN A 313 -11.46 -0.24 -20.05
C ASN A 313 -12.82 -0.92 -20.26
N VAL A 314 -13.14 -1.91 -19.42
CA VAL A 314 -14.39 -2.68 -19.50
C VAL A 314 -15.52 -1.87 -18.86
N ASN A 315 -16.64 -1.68 -19.56
CA ASN A 315 -17.85 -1.11 -18.95
C ASN A 315 -18.54 -2.14 -18.06
N LYS A 316 -19.23 -1.70 -17.00
CA LYS A 316 -20.02 -2.58 -16.12
C LYS A 316 -20.98 -3.49 -16.91
N SER A 317 -21.64 -2.96 -17.95
CA SER A 317 -22.56 -3.71 -18.82
C SER A 317 -21.91 -4.87 -19.57
N ASP A 318 -20.61 -4.78 -19.85
CA ASP A 318 -19.89 -5.70 -20.74
C ASP A 318 -19.12 -6.76 -19.95
N VAL A 319 -19.01 -6.62 -18.62
CA VAL A 319 -18.23 -7.48 -17.74
C VAL A 319 -18.54 -8.96 -17.96
N TYR A 320 -19.83 -9.34 -18.02
CA TYR A 320 -20.23 -10.73 -18.25
C TYR A 320 -19.69 -11.31 -19.56
N SER A 321 -19.71 -10.53 -20.65
CA SER A 321 -19.21 -10.98 -21.95
C SER A 321 -17.71 -11.27 -21.91
N TYR A 322 -16.96 -10.46 -21.15
CA TYR A 322 -15.52 -10.68 -20.97
C TYR A 322 -15.22 -11.86 -20.04
N VAL A 323 -16.02 -12.07 -18.98
CA VAL A 323 -15.91 -13.24 -18.10
C VAL A 323 -16.05 -14.54 -18.91
N GLU A 324 -17.02 -14.62 -19.81
CA GLU A 324 -17.18 -15.77 -20.70
C GLU A 324 -15.97 -15.96 -21.63
N LYS A 325 -15.47 -14.87 -22.22
CA LYS A 325 -14.34 -14.89 -23.16
C LYS A 325 -13.06 -15.47 -22.55
N VAL A 326 -12.79 -15.19 -21.27
CA VAL A 326 -11.57 -15.64 -20.57
C VAL A 326 -11.75 -16.98 -19.83
N GLY A 327 -12.90 -17.62 -20.01
CA GLY A 327 -13.18 -18.97 -19.49
C GLY A 327 -13.74 -19.00 -18.07
N GLY A 328 -14.48 -17.96 -17.67
CA GLY A 328 -15.36 -17.95 -16.49
C GLY A 328 -14.68 -17.76 -15.13
N ARG A 329 -13.35 -17.64 -15.09
CA ARG A 329 -12.57 -17.55 -13.83
C ARG A 329 -11.71 -16.30 -13.84
N VAL A 330 -12.23 -15.24 -13.22
CA VAL A 330 -11.63 -13.90 -13.24
C VAL A 330 -11.66 -13.23 -11.88
N VAL A 331 -10.83 -12.21 -11.75
CA VAL A 331 -10.94 -11.18 -10.73
C VAL A 331 -11.38 -9.89 -11.42
N ILE A 332 -12.41 -9.24 -10.88
CA ILE A 332 -12.83 -7.91 -11.31
C ILE A 332 -12.31 -6.92 -10.29
N LYS A 333 -11.69 -5.85 -10.77
CA LYS A 333 -11.14 -4.81 -9.91
C LYS A 333 -11.62 -3.45 -10.41
N ALA A 334 -12.05 -2.61 -9.47
CA ALA A 334 -12.08 -1.18 -9.69
C ALA A 334 -10.63 -0.69 -9.89
N PRO A 335 -10.33 0.17 -10.87
CA PRO A 335 -8.95 0.53 -11.18
C PRO A 335 -8.22 1.25 -10.05
N TYR A 336 -8.99 1.90 -9.17
CA TYR A 336 -8.53 2.81 -8.11
C TYR A 336 -8.90 2.30 -6.71
N ASP A 337 -9.32 1.04 -6.58
CA ASP A 337 -9.75 0.43 -5.31
C ASP A 337 -9.40 -1.07 -5.30
N CYS A 338 -9.74 -1.77 -4.23
CA CYS A 338 -9.62 -3.21 -4.07
C CYS A 338 -10.61 -4.01 -4.96
N GLY A 339 -10.42 -5.33 -5.03
CA GLY A 339 -11.25 -6.21 -5.86
C GLY A 339 -12.49 -6.70 -5.12
N GLU A 340 -13.58 -6.91 -5.85
CA GLU A 340 -14.86 -7.40 -5.30
C GLU A 340 -15.33 -8.70 -5.96
N GLU A 341 -16.23 -9.42 -5.30
CA GLU A 341 -16.91 -10.57 -5.90
C GLU A 341 -17.89 -10.13 -6.98
N LEU A 342 -17.90 -10.82 -8.14
CA LEU A 342 -18.68 -10.46 -9.33
C LEU A 342 -20.14 -10.06 -9.03
N LYS A 343 -20.87 -10.84 -8.23
CA LYS A 343 -22.28 -10.55 -7.94
C LYS A 343 -22.42 -9.27 -7.11
N LYS A 344 -21.63 -9.12 -6.06
CA LYS A 344 -21.61 -7.90 -5.22
C LYS A 344 -21.24 -6.68 -6.06
N PHE A 345 -20.20 -6.81 -6.88
CA PHE A 345 -19.73 -5.79 -7.78
C PHE A 345 -20.81 -5.30 -8.76
N LEU A 346 -21.57 -6.25 -9.34
CA LEU A 346 -22.66 -5.94 -10.26
C LEU A 346 -23.87 -5.31 -9.57
N ASP A 347 -24.16 -5.74 -8.34
CA ASP A 347 -25.29 -5.24 -7.56
C ASP A 347 -24.97 -3.88 -6.90
N ALA A 348 -23.70 -3.53 -6.68
CA ALA A 348 -23.27 -2.28 -6.08
C ALA A 348 -23.28 -1.09 -7.06
N ASP A 349 -23.63 0.10 -6.58
CA ASP A 349 -23.43 1.34 -7.32
C ASP A 349 -21.94 1.67 -7.35
N GLN A 350 -21.35 1.62 -8.54
CA GLN A 350 -19.92 1.84 -8.73
C GLN A 350 -19.67 3.31 -9.07
N PRO A 351 -18.73 4.00 -8.42
CA PRO A 351 -18.47 5.42 -8.68
C PRO A 351 -17.79 5.64 -10.03
N TYR A 352 -16.96 4.70 -10.48
CA TYR A 352 -16.21 4.77 -11.73
C TYR A 352 -16.88 3.97 -12.85
N GLU A 353 -16.57 4.33 -14.10
CA GLU A 353 -17.24 3.76 -15.27
C GLU A 353 -16.43 2.64 -15.94
N LYS A 354 -15.11 2.63 -15.73
CA LYS A 354 -14.18 1.69 -16.36
C LYS A 354 -13.58 0.73 -15.33
N PHE A 355 -13.52 -0.54 -15.69
CA PHE A 355 -13.01 -1.61 -14.84
C PHE A 355 -11.95 -2.44 -15.55
N ILE A 356 -11.28 -3.29 -14.77
CA ILE A 356 -10.42 -4.34 -15.31
C ILE A 356 -10.99 -5.73 -15.04
N VAL A 357 -10.89 -6.60 -16.04
CA VAL A 357 -11.16 -8.03 -15.92
C VAL A 357 -9.83 -8.76 -16.06
N GLN A 358 -9.34 -9.33 -14.97
CA GLN A 358 -8.05 -10.00 -14.91
C GLN A 358 -8.26 -11.51 -14.75
N SER A 359 -7.47 -12.34 -15.45
CA SER A 359 -7.48 -13.78 -15.26
C SER A 359 -7.16 -14.12 -13.82
N LEU A 360 -7.98 -14.99 -13.21
CA LEU A 360 -7.72 -15.50 -11.88
C LEU A 360 -6.44 -16.35 -11.88
N VAL A 361 -5.59 -16.16 -10.87
CA VAL A 361 -4.55 -17.12 -10.53
C VAL A 361 -5.23 -18.21 -9.72
N GLU A 362 -5.37 -19.41 -10.27
CA GLU A 362 -6.28 -20.41 -9.73
C GLU A 362 -5.55 -21.55 -9.01
N ASN A 363 -6.30 -22.41 -8.32
CA ASN A 363 -5.73 -23.67 -7.87
C ASN A 363 -5.49 -24.57 -9.09
N ARG A 364 -4.25 -25.06 -9.22
CA ARG A 364 -3.82 -26.07 -10.19
C ARG A 364 -4.76 -27.26 -10.30
N LEU A 365 -5.34 -27.70 -9.18
CA LEU A 365 -6.18 -28.89 -9.07
C LEU A 365 -7.59 -28.70 -9.65
N TRP A 366 -7.99 -27.47 -9.97
CA TRP A 366 -9.31 -27.18 -10.54
C TRP A 366 -9.38 -27.38 -12.05
N SER A 367 -8.23 -27.59 -12.69
CA SER A 367 -8.12 -27.70 -14.14
C SER A 367 -7.45 -29.03 -14.49
N GLU A 368 -8.13 -29.88 -15.28
CA GLU A 368 -7.58 -31.17 -15.74
C GLU A 368 -6.33 -30.98 -16.60
N LYS A 369 -6.26 -29.86 -17.34
CA LYS A 369 -5.14 -29.46 -18.17
C LYS A 369 -4.75 -28.02 -17.84
N LEU A 370 -3.45 -27.75 -17.90
CA LEU A 370 -2.98 -26.37 -17.80
C LEU A 370 -3.18 -25.62 -19.11
N HIS A 371 -3.60 -24.37 -18.98
CA HIS A 371 -3.90 -23.51 -20.11
C HIS A 371 -2.74 -22.54 -20.34
N PRO A 372 -2.19 -22.47 -21.57
CA PRO A 372 -1.20 -21.46 -21.91
C PRO A 372 -1.65 -20.05 -21.54
N GLY A 373 -0.74 -19.26 -20.95
CA GLY A 373 -1.02 -17.90 -20.50
C GLY A 373 -1.70 -17.78 -19.12
N LYS A 374 -2.07 -18.91 -18.48
CA LYS A 374 -2.61 -18.92 -17.11
C LYS A 374 -1.55 -19.25 -16.06
N PHE A 375 -1.82 -18.78 -14.84
CA PHE A 375 -0.99 -18.99 -13.66
C PHE A 375 -1.77 -19.71 -12.57
N TYR A 376 -1.03 -20.47 -11.75
CA TYR A 376 -1.59 -21.29 -10.70
C TYR A 376 -0.85 -21.06 -9.38
N HIS A 377 -1.59 -20.90 -8.29
CA HIS A 377 -0.99 -20.69 -6.97
C HIS A 377 -0.18 -21.90 -6.52
N ILE A 378 1.00 -21.61 -5.96
CA ILE A 378 1.75 -22.58 -5.14
C ILE A 378 1.24 -22.54 -3.70
N GLY A 379 1.02 -21.33 -3.17
CA GLY A 379 0.56 -21.08 -1.80
C GLY A 379 1.68 -21.19 -0.76
N THR A 380 1.29 -21.06 0.50
CA THR A 380 2.15 -21.24 1.66
C THR A 380 2.70 -22.67 1.75
N MET A 381 3.68 -22.89 2.61
CA MET A 381 3.98 -24.24 3.07
C MET A 381 2.72 -24.85 3.69
N PRO A 382 2.46 -26.16 3.48
CA PRO A 382 1.33 -26.83 4.09
C PRO A 382 1.41 -26.78 5.62
N ASP A 383 0.29 -26.51 6.27
CA ASP A 383 0.18 -26.62 7.72
C ASP A 383 0.05 -28.09 8.19
N ASP A 384 -0.11 -28.29 9.50
CA ASP A 384 -0.30 -29.63 10.10
C ASP A 384 -1.58 -30.35 9.61
N HIS A 385 -2.50 -29.63 8.96
CA HIS A 385 -3.69 -30.16 8.32
C HIS A 385 -3.51 -30.39 6.81
N ASN A 386 -2.29 -30.23 6.29
CA ASN A 386 -1.95 -30.24 4.86
C ASN A 386 -2.71 -29.18 4.05
N GLN A 387 -3.09 -28.09 4.69
CA GLN A 387 -3.74 -26.97 4.03
C GLN A 387 -2.71 -25.96 3.56
N ILE A 388 -2.91 -25.45 2.35
CA ILE A 388 -2.14 -24.35 1.79
C ILE A 388 -3.02 -23.11 1.71
N PHE A 389 -2.43 -21.94 1.88
CA PHE A 389 -3.12 -20.66 1.78
C PHE A 389 -2.55 -19.88 0.60
N VAL A 390 -3.38 -19.11 -0.08
CA VAL A 390 -2.85 -18.10 -1.01
C VAL A 390 -2.08 -17.08 -0.18
N ASN A 391 -0.85 -16.77 -0.61
CA ASN A 391 -0.07 -15.70 -0.04
C ASN A 391 0.59 -14.87 -1.13
N ASP A 392 0.74 -13.58 -0.85
CA ASP A 392 1.54 -12.67 -1.68
C ASP A 392 2.94 -12.48 -1.10
N LEU A 393 3.79 -11.83 -1.89
CA LEU A 393 5.03 -11.21 -1.46
C LEU A 393 4.99 -9.75 -1.90
N ARG A 394 4.94 -8.83 -0.95
CA ARG A 394 5.16 -7.41 -1.23
C ARG A 394 6.65 -7.13 -1.19
N MET A 395 7.17 -6.67 -2.31
CA MET A 395 8.56 -6.21 -2.45
C MET A 395 8.56 -4.71 -2.64
N MET A 396 9.14 -3.98 -1.68
CA MET A 396 9.33 -2.54 -1.75
C MET A 396 10.75 -2.22 -2.18
N VAL A 397 10.89 -1.25 -3.08
CA VAL A 397 12.16 -0.75 -3.58
C VAL A 397 12.24 0.76 -3.46
N SER A 398 13.47 1.25 -3.27
CA SER A 398 13.80 2.66 -3.42
C SER A 398 15.02 2.81 -4.34
N THR A 399 15.23 4.02 -4.86
CA THR A 399 16.29 4.27 -5.84
C THR A 399 17.14 5.46 -5.44
N ASP A 400 18.44 5.37 -5.68
CA ASP A 400 19.36 6.50 -5.62
C ASP A 400 20.24 6.58 -6.89
N GLU A 401 21.34 7.30 -6.82
CA GLU A 401 22.29 7.45 -7.94
C GLU A 401 23.01 6.15 -8.34
N THR A 402 22.95 5.12 -7.49
CA THR A 402 23.54 3.79 -7.75
C THR A 402 22.52 2.78 -8.28
N GLY A 403 21.25 3.17 -8.38
CA GLY A 403 20.16 2.35 -8.90
C GLY A 403 19.16 1.92 -7.83
N PHE A 404 18.50 0.78 -8.07
CA PHE A 404 17.48 0.22 -7.20
C PHE A 404 18.07 -0.52 -6.00
N HIS A 405 17.33 -0.45 -4.88
CA HIS A 405 17.62 -1.17 -3.63
C HIS A 405 16.33 -1.78 -3.06
N PRO A 406 16.35 -3.03 -2.56
CA PRO A 406 15.23 -3.55 -1.79
C PRO A 406 15.15 -2.85 -0.44
N VAL A 407 13.94 -2.60 0.05
CA VAL A 407 13.69 -1.86 1.29
C VAL A 407 12.86 -2.68 2.27
N VAL A 408 11.75 -3.23 1.81
CA VAL A 408 10.82 -4.03 2.62
C VAL A 408 10.46 -5.29 1.86
N ILE A 409 10.39 -6.38 2.63
CA ILE A 409 9.76 -7.61 2.21
C ILE A 409 8.72 -7.96 3.28
N LEU A 410 7.49 -8.22 2.86
CA LEU A 410 6.44 -8.78 3.72
C LEU A 410 5.56 -9.71 2.91
N SER A 411 4.84 -10.59 3.59
CA SER A 411 3.89 -11.49 2.97
C SER A 411 2.57 -11.43 3.74
N ARG A 412 1.46 -11.53 3.01
CA ARG A 412 0.11 -11.62 3.58
C ARG A 412 -0.54 -12.89 3.05
N ARG A 413 -1.19 -13.64 3.93
CA ARG A 413 -1.96 -14.82 3.54
C ARG A 413 -3.46 -14.53 3.47
N ALA A 414 -4.18 -15.30 2.68
CA ALA A 414 -5.64 -15.35 2.68
C ALA A 414 -6.20 -15.84 4.03
N GLN A 415 -7.46 -15.53 4.31
CA GLN A 415 -8.12 -15.93 5.56
C GLN A 415 -8.37 -17.44 5.61
N ASN A 416 -8.80 -18.01 4.49
CA ASN A 416 -9.19 -19.39 4.35
C ASN A 416 -8.23 -20.15 3.43
N PRO A 417 -8.06 -21.46 3.63
CA PRO A 417 -7.18 -22.27 2.81
C PRO A 417 -7.68 -22.36 1.36
N LEU A 418 -6.75 -22.52 0.43
CA LEU A 418 -7.03 -22.74 -0.98
C LEU A 418 -7.62 -24.16 -1.16
N PRO A 419 -8.89 -24.29 -1.59
CA PRO A 419 -9.55 -25.58 -1.55
C PRO A 419 -9.12 -26.47 -2.71
N THR A 420 -9.02 -27.76 -2.44
CA THR A 420 -8.63 -28.79 -3.43
C THR A 420 -9.61 -28.87 -4.61
N TYR A 421 -10.90 -28.68 -4.32
CA TYR A 421 -11.97 -28.74 -5.32
C TYR A 421 -12.69 -27.39 -5.37
N LEU A 422 -13.19 -27.04 -6.56
CA LEU A 422 -14.10 -25.91 -6.72
C LEU A 422 -15.32 -26.10 -5.81
N PRO A 423 -15.61 -25.16 -4.89
CA PRO A 423 -16.76 -25.28 -4.02
C PRO A 423 -18.07 -25.22 -4.83
N ASN A 424 -18.93 -26.22 -4.67
CA ASN A 424 -20.22 -26.32 -5.37
C ASN A 424 -21.38 -25.59 -4.65
N ASN A 425 -21.10 -24.78 -3.62
CA ASN A 425 -22.13 -24.11 -2.83
C ASN A 425 -22.18 -22.60 -3.11
N SER A 426 -23.38 -22.03 -3.05
CA SER A 426 -23.64 -20.61 -3.30
C SER A 426 -23.19 -19.67 -2.16
N ASN A 427 -22.72 -20.23 -1.05
CA ASN A 427 -22.27 -19.49 0.13
C ASN A 427 -20.74 -19.34 0.20
N TRP A 428 -20.05 -19.67 -0.89
CA TRP A 428 -18.61 -19.53 -0.98
C TRP A 428 -18.22 -18.05 -1.15
N ASN A 429 -17.32 -17.58 -0.29
CA ASN A 429 -16.69 -16.27 -0.42
C ASN A 429 -15.27 -16.47 -0.97
N SER A 430 -15.07 -16.12 -2.24
CA SER A 430 -13.79 -16.17 -2.94
C SER A 430 -12.78 -15.17 -2.39
N TRP A 431 -13.22 -14.01 -1.88
CA TRP A 431 -12.32 -13.01 -1.30
C TRP A 431 -11.58 -13.56 -0.09
N LYS A 432 -12.24 -14.36 0.75
CA LYS A 432 -11.58 -15.02 1.89
C LYS A 432 -10.50 -16.04 1.49
N ILE A 433 -10.49 -16.52 0.25
CA ILE A 433 -9.54 -17.53 -0.26
C ILE A 433 -8.42 -16.90 -1.07
N PHE A 434 -8.72 -15.86 -1.84
CA PHE A 434 -7.76 -15.24 -2.77
C PHE A 434 -7.30 -13.84 -2.34
N GLY A 435 -8.12 -13.12 -1.60
CA GLY A 435 -7.80 -11.79 -1.11
C GLY A 435 -6.78 -11.86 0.01
N THR A 436 -5.59 -11.30 -0.21
CA THR A 436 -4.50 -11.23 0.77
C THR A 436 -4.46 -9.89 1.51
N ASN A 437 -5.28 -8.90 1.10
CA ASN A 437 -5.41 -7.64 1.82
C ASN A 437 -5.87 -7.87 3.26
N ILE A 438 -5.30 -7.08 4.18
CA ILE A 438 -5.48 -7.21 5.63
C ILE A 438 -6.44 -6.16 6.21
N SER A 439 -6.98 -5.27 5.37
CA SER A 439 -8.05 -4.33 5.75
C SER A 439 -9.36 -5.09 5.97
N ILE A 440 -10.02 -4.84 7.11
CA ILE A 440 -11.37 -5.32 7.38
C ILE A 440 -12.34 -4.20 7.02
N GLU A 441 -13.28 -4.49 6.11
CA GLU A 441 -14.51 -3.72 5.97
C GLU A 441 -15.31 -3.85 7.27
N SER A 442 -15.26 -2.83 8.14
CA SER A 442 -16.10 -2.77 9.34
C SER A 442 -16.75 -1.40 9.43
N ASP A 443 -18.05 -1.38 9.75
CA ASP A 443 -18.92 -0.19 9.76
C ASP A 443 -18.50 0.92 10.74
N SER A 444 -17.44 0.75 11.53
CA SER A 444 -17.06 1.78 12.53
C SER A 444 -15.57 1.91 12.86
N LYS A 445 -14.66 1.27 12.12
CA LYS A 445 -13.20 1.50 12.10
C LYS A 445 -12.55 0.44 11.21
N GLU A 446 -11.66 0.84 10.31
CA GLU A 446 -10.77 -0.08 9.59
C GLU A 446 -9.90 -0.84 10.60
N ALA A 447 -10.33 -2.03 10.99
CA ALA A 447 -9.49 -2.93 11.78
C ALA A 447 -8.55 -3.68 10.83
N LEU A 448 -7.30 -3.88 11.23
CA LEU A 448 -6.30 -4.60 10.43
C LEU A 448 -6.13 -6.03 10.99
N GLU A 449 -6.25 -7.05 10.12
CA GLU A 449 -6.00 -8.47 10.46
C GLU A 449 -4.50 -8.78 10.48
N TYR A 450 -3.76 -8.22 11.44
CA TYR A 450 -2.31 -8.44 11.59
C TYR A 450 -1.91 -9.92 11.82
N GLU A 451 -2.86 -10.80 12.17
CA GLU A 451 -2.64 -12.25 12.28
C GLU A 451 -2.42 -12.94 10.93
N ARG A 452 -2.80 -12.28 9.83
CA ARG A 452 -2.58 -12.77 8.45
C ARG A 452 -1.31 -12.21 7.81
N LEU A 453 -0.68 -11.23 8.44
CA LEU A 453 0.64 -10.74 8.08
C LEU A 453 1.68 -11.77 8.51
N ILE A 454 2.34 -12.37 7.53
CA ILE A 454 3.50 -13.23 7.71
C ILE A 454 4.75 -12.34 7.77
N THR A 455 5.34 -12.22 8.95
CA THR A 455 6.53 -11.39 9.16
C THR A 455 7.77 -12.05 8.57
N THR A 456 8.76 -11.23 8.20
CA THR A 456 10.06 -11.69 7.69
C THR A 456 11.05 -12.02 8.81
N ASP A 457 10.54 -12.43 9.97
CA ASP A 457 11.34 -12.86 11.11
C ASP A 457 11.59 -14.38 11.08
N GLN A 458 12.48 -14.83 11.96
CA GLN A 458 12.88 -16.23 12.07
C GLN A 458 11.75 -17.22 12.34
N LYS A 459 10.61 -16.78 12.86
CA LYS A 459 9.51 -17.66 13.27
C LYS A 459 8.51 -17.89 12.16
N GLU A 460 8.17 -16.84 11.41
CA GLU A 460 7.04 -16.87 10.47
C GLU A 460 7.46 -17.01 9.01
N PHE A 461 8.65 -16.55 8.61
CA PHE A 461 9.00 -16.43 7.19
C PHE A 461 8.96 -17.77 6.43
N ASP A 462 9.35 -18.87 7.07
CA ASP A 462 9.33 -20.21 6.45
C ASP A 462 7.92 -20.66 6.04
N ILE A 463 6.87 -20.16 6.71
CA ILE A 463 5.47 -20.43 6.36
C ILE A 463 5.18 -19.94 4.93
N ALA A 464 5.79 -18.82 4.52
CA ALA A 464 5.54 -18.21 3.22
C ALA A 464 6.09 -19.06 2.05
N GLY A 465 7.05 -19.96 2.30
CA GLY A 465 7.58 -20.88 1.31
C GLY A 465 8.45 -20.24 0.22
N PHE A 466 9.08 -19.10 0.52
CA PHE A 466 9.96 -18.40 -0.42
C PHE A 466 11.42 -18.79 -0.26
N SER A 467 12.08 -19.04 -1.40
CA SER A 467 13.52 -19.23 -1.51
C SER A 467 14.21 -17.91 -1.86
N ILE A 468 15.55 -17.90 -1.81
CA ILE A 468 16.33 -16.72 -2.23
C ILE A 468 16.12 -16.40 -3.72
N ASP A 469 15.89 -17.42 -4.55
CA ASP A 469 15.65 -17.24 -5.98
C ASP A 469 14.29 -16.57 -6.24
N ASP A 470 13.29 -16.80 -5.39
CA ASP A 470 12.00 -16.09 -5.46
C ASP A 470 12.15 -14.63 -5.09
N LEU A 471 12.95 -14.32 -4.07
CA LEU A 471 13.19 -12.93 -3.67
C LEU A 471 13.93 -12.16 -4.76
N ILE A 472 14.91 -12.81 -5.41
CA ILE A 472 15.62 -12.27 -6.58
C ILE A 472 14.64 -12.03 -7.73
N ASP A 473 13.80 -13.02 -8.07
CA ASP A 473 12.85 -12.90 -9.17
C ASP A 473 11.77 -11.84 -8.89
N ALA A 474 11.24 -11.78 -7.67
CA ALA A 474 10.31 -10.74 -7.23
C ALA A 474 10.94 -9.35 -7.30
N TYR A 475 12.19 -9.20 -6.87
CA TYR A 475 12.90 -7.93 -6.97
C TYR A 475 13.09 -7.48 -8.41
N VAL A 476 13.50 -8.38 -9.31
CA VAL A 476 13.61 -8.06 -10.74
C VAL A 476 12.24 -7.68 -11.33
N GLN A 477 11.18 -8.42 -11.01
CA GLN A 477 9.82 -8.10 -11.46
C GLN A 477 9.35 -6.73 -10.96
N THR A 478 9.60 -6.41 -9.69
CA THR A 478 9.28 -5.10 -9.10
C THR A 478 10.09 -3.98 -9.75
N VAL A 479 11.38 -4.16 -10.01
CA VAL A 479 12.19 -3.15 -10.70
C VAL A 479 11.64 -2.88 -12.10
N LEU A 480 11.33 -3.93 -12.88
CA LEU A 480 10.78 -3.77 -14.22
C LEU A 480 9.41 -3.08 -14.20
N SER A 481 8.52 -3.42 -13.26
CA SER A 481 7.20 -2.77 -13.14
C SER A 481 7.32 -1.29 -12.80
N VAL A 482 8.23 -0.92 -11.90
CA VAL A 482 8.49 0.48 -11.54
C VAL A 482 9.04 1.26 -12.72
N ILE A 483 9.96 0.70 -13.50
CA ILE A 483 10.51 1.33 -14.71
C ILE A 483 9.41 1.54 -15.74
N ALA A 484 8.53 0.56 -15.96
CA ALA A 484 7.42 0.68 -16.89
C ALA A 484 6.49 1.86 -16.53
N ILE A 485 6.15 1.98 -15.24
CA ILE A 485 5.30 3.07 -14.73
C ILE A 485 6.05 4.41 -14.82
N ASP A 486 7.33 4.48 -14.46
CA ASP A 486 8.11 5.71 -14.56
C ASP A 486 8.25 6.20 -16.00
N LYS A 487 8.44 5.29 -16.96
CA LYS A 487 8.40 5.62 -18.40
C LYS A 487 7.03 6.11 -18.84
N MET A 488 5.94 5.54 -18.31
CA MET A 488 4.59 6.04 -18.55
C MET A 488 4.41 7.46 -17.99
N CYS A 489 4.92 7.75 -16.78
CA CYS A 489 4.94 9.11 -16.24
C CYS A 489 5.62 10.09 -17.19
N GLN A 490 6.79 9.73 -17.72
CA GLN A 490 7.53 10.57 -18.66
C GLN A 490 6.78 10.80 -19.98
N LYS A 491 6.01 9.81 -20.47
CA LYS A 491 5.15 9.96 -21.66
C LYS A 491 3.94 10.86 -21.39
N LEU A 492 3.38 10.81 -20.18
CA LEU A 492 2.21 11.58 -19.79
C LEU A 492 2.54 13.01 -19.36
N LEU A 493 3.77 13.26 -18.90
CA LEU A 493 4.24 14.57 -18.45
C LEU A 493 5.46 15.00 -19.27
N ASP A 494 5.19 15.50 -20.48
CA ASP A 494 6.21 16.01 -21.38
C ASP A 494 6.45 17.51 -21.12
N ASN A 495 7.70 17.91 -20.90
CA ASN A 495 8.07 19.29 -20.57
C ASN A 495 7.26 19.93 -19.41
N ASN A 496 6.91 19.12 -18.39
CA ASN A 496 6.06 19.51 -17.24
C ASN A 496 4.62 19.89 -17.60
N GLU A 497 4.16 19.53 -18.79
CA GLU A 497 2.77 19.68 -19.21
C GLU A 497 2.10 18.31 -19.30
N PHE A 498 0.93 18.18 -18.67
CA PHE A 498 0.20 16.91 -18.63
C PHE A 498 -0.54 16.68 -19.95
N ASN A 499 -0.23 15.57 -20.61
CA ASN A 499 -0.88 15.19 -21.86
C ASN A 499 -2.24 14.53 -21.58
N TYR A 500 -3.25 15.38 -21.36
CA TYR A 500 -4.61 14.97 -21.07
C TYR A 500 -5.21 14.12 -22.20
N GLU A 501 -4.98 14.46 -23.47
CA GLU A 501 -5.50 13.70 -24.61
C GLU A 501 -4.98 12.26 -24.63
N LEU A 502 -3.66 12.10 -24.43
CA LEU A 502 -3.04 10.78 -24.32
C LEU A 502 -3.61 10.03 -23.11
N TYR A 503 -3.66 10.67 -21.94
CA TYR A 503 -4.19 10.03 -20.73
C TYR A 503 -5.63 9.56 -20.93
N HIS A 504 -6.52 10.41 -21.46
CA HIS A 504 -7.91 10.07 -21.74
C HIS A 504 -8.02 8.92 -22.76
N SER A 505 -7.17 8.88 -23.79
CA SER A 505 -7.17 7.76 -24.75
C SER A 505 -6.80 6.43 -24.10
N LEU A 506 -5.93 6.46 -23.08
CA LEU A 506 -5.48 5.28 -22.35
C LEU A 506 -6.47 4.92 -21.23
N ASN A 507 -7.02 5.89 -20.52
CA ASN A 507 -7.94 5.69 -19.41
C ASN A 507 -9.19 6.57 -19.57
N PRO A 508 -10.16 6.16 -20.41
CA PRO A 508 -11.34 6.96 -20.76
C PRO A 508 -12.42 6.87 -19.68
N ASP A 509 -12.08 7.24 -18.44
CA ASP A 509 -12.99 7.29 -17.30
C ASP A 509 -13.28 8.75 -16.94
N ASN A 510 -14.46 9.25 -17.32
CA ASN A 510 -14.79 10.67 -17.15
C ASN A 510 -14.93 11.07 -15.68
N VAL A 511 -15.26 10.12 -14.80
CA VAL A 511 -15.37 10.40 -13.36
C VAL A 511 -13.98 10.69 -12.82
N LEU A 512 -12.99 9.83 -13.08
CA LEU A 512 -11.61 10.10 -12.69
C LEU A 512 -11.11 11.43 -13.28
N LEU A 513 -11.37 11.67 -14.57
CA LEU A 513 -10.92 12.90 -15.22
C LEU A 513 -11.50 14.17 -14.58
N GLY A 514 -12.73 14.08 -14.05
CA GLY A 514 -13.37 15.16 -13.29
C GLY A 514 -12.76 15.38 -11.90
N GLU A 515 -12.07 14.39 -11.34
CA GLU A 515 -11.38 14.48 -10.05
C GLU A 515 -9.99 15.15 -10.15
N LEU A 516 -9.41 15.24 -11.35
CA LEU A 516 -8.03 15.70 -11.53
C LEU A 516 -7.88 17.19 -11.20
N LEU A 517 -6.97 17.50 -10.28
CA LEU A 517 -6.49 18.86 -10.05
C LEU A 517 -5.35 19.18 -11.03
N LEU A 518 -5.61 20.04 -12.02
CA LEU A 518 -4.64 20.46 -13.03
C LEU A 518 -3.88 21.73 -12.65
#